data_AF-A0A4P9W409-F1
#
_entry.id   AF-A0A4P9W409-F1
#
_cell.length_a   1.000
_cell.length_b   1.000
_cell.length_c   1.000
_cell.angle_alpha   90.00
_cell.angle_beta   90.00
_cell.angle_gamma   90.00
#
_symmetry.space_group_name_H-M   'P 1'
#
loop_
_entity.id
_entity.type
_entity.pdbx_description
1 polymer ?
#
loop_
_entity_poly.entity_id
_entity_poly.type
_entity_poly.pdbx_seq_one_letter_code
_entity_poly.pdbx_strand_id
1 'polypeptide(L)'
;MSFGESLETQRQNAKKSNDPAVQLEFAKYLIAAAETALRATSDPKKAKKNQDALWAEALKWIKKLASSSGIGKAYPEAQFFLAECYGTGALNLPTDRDKAFTLYNGASKQSHPTATYRTAVCFEVGAGTKRDHARALQFYRKAAALGDTSAMYKLGMILLNGLLGQARSPKEGVTWLNRAAKQADETAPHALHELGLLYEGKGAETMGNVIPVSYCL
;
A
#
# COMPACT_ATOMS: atom_id res chain seq x y z
N MET A 1 -18.84 -28.42 1.08
CA MET A 1 -18.54 -27.87 -0.26
C MET A 1 -17.04 -27.98 -0.44
N SER A 2 -16.59 -28.71 -1.45
CA SER A 2 -15.15 -28.94 -1.68
C SER A 2 -14.49 -27.62 -2.10
N PHE A 3 -13.32 -27.33 -1.56
CA PHE A 3 -12.53 -26.12 -1.85
C PHE A 3 -12.33 -25.89 -3.37
N GLY A 4 -12.29 -26.98 -4.15
CA GLY A 4 -12.19 -26.93 -5.62
C GLY A 4 -13.44 -26.37 -6.31
N GLU A 5 -14.65 -26.71 -5.84
CA GLU A 5 -15.90 -26.27 -6.47
C GLU A 5 -16.15 -24.77 -6.26
N SER A 6 -15.76 -24.24 -5.10
CA SER A 6 -15.83 -22.80 -4.81
C SER A 6 -14.85 -22.00 -5.67
N LEU A 7 -13.64 -22.52 -5.92
CA LEU A 7 -12.61 -21.83 -6.72
C LEU A 7 -12.97 -21.76 -8.21
N GLU A 8 -13.51 -22.83 -8.79
CA GLU A 8 -13.95 -22.83 -10.19
C GLU A 8 -15.15 -21.93 -10.42
N THR A 9 -16.09 -21.89 -9.47
CA THR A 9 -17.25 -20.98 -9.50
C THR A 9 -16.78 -19.53 -9.49
N GLN A 10 -15.84 -19.18 -8.60
CA GLN A 10 -15.28 -17.82 -8.55
C GLN A 10 -14.48 -17.48 -9.82
N ARG A 11 -13.74 -18.43 -10.38
CA ARG A 11 -13.01 -18.23 -11.65
C ARG A 11 -13.97 -17.94 -12.81
N GLN A 12 -15.09 -18.65 -12.88
CA GLN A 12 -16.12 -18.39 -13.89
C GLN A 12 -16.79 -17.03 -13.66
N ASN A 13 -17.06 -16.67 -12.40
CA ASN A 13 -17.63 -15.37 -12.06
C ASN A 13 -16.70 -14.22 -12.47
N ALA A 14 -15.40 -14.30 -12.16
CA ALA A 14 -14.41 -13.31 -12.55
C ALA A 14 -14.25 -13.18 -14.08
N LYS A 15 -14.41 -14.28 -14.82
CA LYS A 15 -14.39 -14.26 -16.30
C LYS A 15 -15.65 -13.65 -16.92
N LYS A 16 -16.81 -13.86 -16.30
CA LYS A 16 -18.09 -13.31 -16.75
C LYS A 16 -18.26 -11.85 -16.35
N SER A 17 -17.70 -11.47 -15.20
CA SER A 17 -17.71 -10.10 -14.71
C SER A 17 -16.70 -9.26 -15.48
N ASN A 18 -17.17 -8.12 -16.01
CA ASN A 18 -16.30 -7.10 -16.60
C ASN A 18 -15.83 -6.07 -15.55
N ASP A 19 -16.13 -6.30 -14.27
CA ASP A 19 -15.77 -5.43 -13.17
C ASP A 19 -14.33 -5.73 -12.69
N PRO A 20 -13.41 -4.73 -12.71
CA PRO A 20 -12.03 -4.94 -12.33
C PRO A 20 -11.84 -5.22 -10.82
N ALA A 21 -12.78 -4.80 -9.97
CA ALA A 21 -12.73 -5.10 -8.54
C ALA A 21 -13.04 -6.58 -8.29
N VAL A 22 -14.06 -7.15 -8.95
CA VAL A 22 -14.39 -8.58 -8.85
C VAL A 22 -13.22 -9.45 -9.35
N GLN A 23 -12.55 -9.03 -10.42
CA GLN A 23 -11.38 -9.73 -10.95
C GLN A 23 -10.18 -9.64 -10.01
N LEU A 24 -10.00 -8.50 -9.32
CA LEU A 24 -8.94 -8.34 -8.31
C LEU A 24 -9.22 -9.19 -7.06
N GLU A 25 -10.47 -9.21 -6.59
CA GLU A 25 -10.89 -10.03 -5.45
C GLU A 25 -10.67 -11.52 -5.73
N PHE A 26 -10.98 -11.98 -6.94
CA PHE A 26 -10.64 -13.33 -7.36
C PHE A 26 -9.12 -13.60 -7.32
N ALA A 27 -8.30 -12.66 -7.77
CA ALA A 27 -6.85 -12.81 -7.69
C ALA A 27 -6.34 -12.88 -6.23
N LYS A 28 -6.89 -12.07 -5.31
CA LYS A 28 -6.58 -12.16 -3.88
C LYS A 28 -7.04 -13.49 -3.29
N TYR A 29 -8.22 -13.98 -3.68
CA TYR A 29 -8.71 -15.28 -3.28
C TYR A 29 -7.77 -16.42 -3.70
N LEU A 30 -7.23 -16.39 -4.93
CA LEU A 30 -6.22 -17.37 -5.37
C LEU A 30 -4.97 -17.37 -4.48
N ILE A 31 -4.54 -16.20 -3.99
CA ILE A 31 -3.38 -16.07 -3.09
C ILE A 31 -3.69 -16.69 -1.72
N ALA A 32 -4.82 -16.31 -1.11
CA ALA A 32 -5.27 -16.88 0.15
C ALA A 32 -5.51 -18.40 0.05
N ALA A 33 -6.02 -18.85 -1.10
CA ALA A 33 -6.23 -20.25 -1.40
C ALA A 33 -4.90 -21.02 -1.46
N ALA A 34 -3.85 -20.41 -2.02
CA ALA A 34 -2.52 -21.00 -2.07
C ALA A 34 -1.89 -21.16 -0.68
N GLU A 35 -2.11 -20.19 0.21
CA GLU A 35 -1.62 -20.24 1.60
C GLU A 35 -2.35 -21.31 2.43
N THR A 36 -3.66 -21.42 2.28
CA THR A 36 -4.45 -22.46 2.98
C THR A 36 -4.10 -23.86 2.48
N ALA A 37 -3.88 -24.04 1.18
CA ALA A 37 -3.43 -25.30 0.60
C ALA A 37 -2.04 -25.74 1.12
N LEU A 38 -1.13 -24.79 1.39
CA LEU A 38 0.17 -25.09 1.98
C LEU A 38 0.05 -25.57 3.43
N ARG A 39 -0.89 -25.01 4.21
CA ARG A 39 -1.11 -25.39 5.62
C ARG A 39 -1.82 -26.73 5.80
N ALA A 40 -2.58 -27.18 4.80
CA ALA A 40 -3.42 -28.38 4.88
C ALA A 40 -2.75 -29.68 4.40
N THR A 41 -1.52 -29.63 3.91
CA THR A 41 -0.84 -30.76 3.25
C THR A 41 0.25 -31.41 4.11
N SER A 42 0.37 -32.74 4.03
CA SER A 42 1.50 -33.48 4.60
C SER A 42 2.71 -33.55 3.66
N ASP A 43 2.55 -33.27 2.35
CA ASP A 43 3.63 -33.28 1.35
C ASP A 43 4.01 -31.84 0.92
N PRO A 44 5.16 -31.33 1.37
CA PRO A 44 5.54 -29.93 1.15
C PRO A 44 5.97 -29.62 -0.29
N LYS A 45 6.48 -30.61 -1.04
CA LYS A 45 6.96 -30.40 -2.42
C LYS A 45 5.80 -30.24 -3.39
N LYS A 46 4.77 -31.10 -3.28
CA LYS A 46 3.59 -31.02 -4.15
C LYS A 46 2.75 -29.77 -3.85
N ALA A 47 2.69 -29.37 -2.57
CA ALA A 47 1.99 -28.16 -2.17
C ALA A 47 2.66 -26.87 -2.67
N LYS A 48 3.99 -26.78 -2.58
CA LYS A 48 4.73 -25.65 -3.14
C LYS A 48 4.50 -25.49 -4.64
N LYS A 49 4.54 -26.60 -5.39
CA LYS A 49 4.24 -26.58 -6.84
C LYS A 49 2.81 -26.10 -7.14
N ASN A 50 1.83 -26.49 -6.32
CA ASN A 50 0.44 -26.04 -6.48
C ASN A 50 0.27 -24.55 -6.11
N GLN A 51 0.96 -24.11 -5.06
CA GLN A 51 1.04 -22.72 -4.63
C GLN A 51 1.65 -21.83 -5.72
N ASP A 52 2.77 -22.26 -6.31
CA ASP A 52 3.43 -21.54 -7.41
C ASP A 52 2.49 -21.38 -8.63
N ALA A 53 1.67 -22.40 -8.91
CA ALA A 53 0.69 -22.34 -9.99
C ALA A 53 -0.44 -21.34 -9.71
N LEU A 54 -0.98 -21.34 -8.47
CA LEU A 54 -2.01 -20.39 -8.04
C LEU A 54 -1.48 -18.95 -8.01
N TRP A 55 -0.27 -18.74 -7.51
CA TRP A 55 0.38 -17.43 -7.53
C TRP A 55 0.65 -16.94 -8.95
N ALA A 56 1.11 -17.81 -9.84
CA ALA A 56 1.31 -17.46 -11.26
C ALA A 56 -0.01 -17.06 -11.94
N GLU A 57 -1.13 -17.71 -11.60
CA GLU A 57 -2.45 -17.32 -12.11
C GLU A 57 -2.92 -15.99 -11.52
N ALA A 58 -2.83 -15.80 -10.20
CA ALA A 58 -3.16 -14.54 -9.54
C ALA A 58 -2.38 -13.37 -10.16
N LEU A 59 -1.07 -13.54 -10.38
CA LEU A 59 -0.22 -12.55 -11.01
C LEU A 59 -0.63 -12.22 -12.44
N LYS A 60 -1.11 -13.18 -13.23
CA LYS A 60 -1.63 -12.90 -14.58
C LYS A 60 -2.85 -12.00 -14.52
N TRP A 61 -3.79 -12.27 -13.61
CA TRP A 61 -4.97 -11.41 -13.41
C TRP A 61 -4.58 -10.01 -12.95
N ILE A 62 -3.73 -9.90 -11.92
CA ILE A 62 -3.26 -8.62 -11.39
C ILE A 62 -2.53 -7.81 -12.47
N LYS A 63 -1.61 -8.42 -13.22
CA LYS A 63 -0.88 -7.73 -14.31
C LYS A 63 -1.82 -7.28 -15.42
N LYS A 64 -2.84 -8.09 -15.75
CA LYS A 64 -3.87 -7.71 -16.72
C LYS A 64 -4.69 -6.50 -16.25
N LEU A 65 -5.03 -6.43 -14.96
CA LEU A 65 -5.77 -5.31 -14.36
C LEU A 65 -4.92 -4.05 -14.19
N ALA A 66 -3.64 -4.21 -13.83
CA ALA A 66 -2.69 -3.13 -13.64
C ALA A 66 -2.20 -2.52 -14.96
N SER A 67 -2.30 -3.26 -16.07
CA SER A 67 -1.97 -2.80 -17.42
C SER A 67 -3.22 -2.28 -18.14
N SER A 68 -3.08 -1.18 -18.88
CA SER A 68 -4.15 -0.61 -19.70
C SER A 68 -4.55 -1.50 -20.91
N SER A 69 -3.92 -2.66 -21.07
CA SER A 69 -3.93 -3.45 -22.31
C SER A 69 -5.17 -4.32 -22.53
N GLY A 70 -6.11 -4.44 -21.59
CA GLY A 70 -7.17 -5.45 -21.71
C GLY A 70 -8.59 -5.07 -21.28
N ILE A 71 -8.77 -4.15 -20.33
CA ILE A 71 -10.08 -3.90 -19.69
C ILE A 71 -10.45 -2.39 -19.69
N GLY A 72 -9.57 -1.52 -20.17
CA GLY A 72 -9.74 -0.06 -20.14
C GLY A 72 -8.57 0.63 -19.43
N LYS A 73 -8.85 1.70 -18.68
CA LYS A 73 -7.85 2.35 -17.83
C LYS A 73 -7.32 1.36 -16.79
N ALA A 74 -6.02 1.42 -16.51
CA ALA A 74 -5.40 0.56 -15.50
C ALA A 74 -6.08 0.72 -14.14
N TYR A 75 -6.40 -0.37 -13.46
CA TYR A 75 -7.09 -0.30 -12.18
C TYR A 75 -6.11 0.09 -11.06
N PRO A 76 -6.31 1.22 -10.35
CA PRO A 76 -5.30 1.75 -9.43
C PRO A 76 -5.05 0.83 -8.23
N GLU A 77 -6.06 0.11 -7.77
CA GLU A 77 -5.92 -0.86 -6.68
C GLU A 77 -5.08 -2.08 -7.11
N ALA A 78 -5.25 -2.54 -8.36
CA ALA A 78 -4.41 -3.61 -8.90
C ALA A 78 -2.97 -3.13 -9.13
N GLN A 79 -2.76 -1.88 -9.53
CA GLN A 79 -1.43 -1.28 -9.63
C GLN A 79 -0.75 -1.20 -8.26
N PHE A 80 -1.49 -0.78 -7.23
CA PHE A 80 -1.00 -0.74 -5.85
C PHE A 80 -0.62 -2.13 -5.35
N PHE A 81 -1.51 -3.12 -5.51
CA PHE A 81 -1.24 -4.49 -5.08
C PHE A 81 -0.03 -5.11 -5.80
N LEU A 82 0.08 -4.90 -7.12
CA LEU A 82 1.23 -5.35 -7.89
C LEU A 82 2.53 -4.67 -7.44
N ALA A 83 2.47 -3.39 -7.10
CA ALA A 83 3.61 -2.63 -6.59
C ALA A 83 4.07 -3.18 -5.23
N GLU A 84 3.15 -3.51 -4.32
CA GLU A 84 3.50 -4.17 -3.05
C GLU A 84 4.12 -5.55 -3.26
N CYS A 85 3.64 -6.32 -4.23
CA CYS A 85 4.27 -7.59 -4.59
C CYS A 85 5.72 -7.41 -5.07
N TYR A 86 6.00 -6.40 -5.90
CA TYR A 86 7.37 -6.07 -6.32
C TYR A 86 8.21 -5.47 -5.19
N GLY A 87 7.61 -4.77 -4.22
CA GLY A 87 8.31 -4.17 -3.08
C GLY A 87 8.74 -5.20 -2.04
N THR A 88 7.88 -6.18 -1.77
CA THR A 88 8.09 -7.24 -0.77
C THR A 88 8.75 -8.50 -1.33
N GLY A 89 8.67 -8.72 -2.66
CA GLY A 89 9.07 -9.99 -3.29
C GLY A 89 8.04 -11.10 -3.12
N ALA A 90 6.79 -10.77 -2.81
CA ALA A 90 5.71 -11.74 -2.68
C ALA A 90 5.42 -12.47 -4.01
N LEU A 91 4.75 -13.64 -3.93
CA LEU A 91 4.32 -14.44 -5.09
C LEU A 91 5.49 -14.92 -5.97
N ASN A 92 6.68 -15.13 -5.38
CA ASN A 92 7.94 -15.43 -6.07
C ASN A 92 8.35 -14.40 -7.13
N LEU A 93 7.96 -13.13 -6.98
CA LEU A 93 8.47 -12.07 -7.83
C LEU A 93 9.84 -11.59 -7.31
N PRO A 94 10.78 -11.26 -8.21
CA PRO A 94 11.99 -10.58 -7.79
C PRO A 94 11.62 -9.19 -7.26
N THR A 95 12.22 -8.81 -6.14
CA THR A 95 12.06 -7.46 -5.59
C THR A 95 12.60 -6.43 -6.57
N ASP A 96 11.73 -5.53 -7.02
CA ASP A 96 12.05 -4.51 -8.04
C ASP A 96 11.42 -3.18 -7.64
N ARG A 97 12.24 -2.33 -7.00
CA ARG A 97 11.79 -1.05 -6.44
C ARG A 97 11.45 -0.03 -7.53
N ASP A 98 12.12 -0.08 -8.68
CA ASP A 98 11.86 0.80 -9.82
C ASP A 98 10.50 0.49 -10.47
N LYS A 99 10.18 -0.80 -10.64
CA LYS A 99 8.86 -1.23 -11.12
C LYS A 99 7.77 -0.89 -10.11
N ALA A 100 8.00 -1.15 -8.82
CA ALA A 100 7.06 -0.79 -7.76
C ALA A 100 6.78 0.73 -7.77
N PHE A 101 7.82 1.57 -7.84
CA PHE A 101 7.68 3.02 -7.92
C PHE A 101 6.86 3.47 -9.13
N THR A 102 7.12 2.89 -10.30
CA THR A 102 6.38 3.21 -11.53
C THR A 102 4.90 2.92 -11.40
N LEU A 103 4.55 1.78 -10.79
CA LEU A 103 3.17 1.38 -10.52
C LEU A 103 2.50 2.26 -9.47
N TYR A 104 3.18 2.58 -8.36
CA TYR A 104 2.66 3.53 -7.34
C TYR A 104 2.40 4.91 -7.94
N ASN A 105 3.32 5.43 -8.74
CA ASN A 105 3.15 6.71 -9.42
C ASN A 105 1.99 6.66 -10.44
N GLY A 106 1.82 5.53 -11.14
CA GLY A 106 0.66 5.28 -12.01
C GLY A 106 -0.66 5.35 -11.24
N ALA A 107 -0.77 4.67 -10.11
CA ALA A 107 -1.96 4.70 -9.25
C ALA A 107 -2.18 6.09 -8.62
N SER A 108 -1.11 6.80 -8.27
CA SER A 108 -1.20 8.17 -7.74
C SER A 108 -1.77 9.15 -8.76
N LYS A 109 -1.49 8.98 -10.07
CA LYS A 109 -2.12 9.79 -11.13
C LYS A 109 -3.62 9.57 -11.22
N GLN A 110 -4.12 8.44 -10.73
CA GLN A 110 -5.55 8.11 -10.65
C GLN A 110 -6.17 8.48 -9.31
N SER A 111 -5.50 9.33 -8.51
CA SER A 111 -5.99 9.82 -7.21
C SER A 111 -6.16 8.72 -6.16
N HIS A 112 -5.37 7.65 -6.24
CA HIS A 112 -5.33 6.63 -5.19
C HIS A 112 -4.59 7.15 -3.94
N PRO A 113 -5.23 7.23 -2.74
CA PRO A 113 -4.61 7.82 -1.55
C PRO A 113 -3.37 7.05 -1.10
N THR A 114 -3.50 5.73 -0.87
CA THR A 114 -2.43 4.85 -0.37
C THR A 114 -1.22 4.80 -1.31
N ALA A 115 -1.45 4.65 -2.62
CA ALA A 115 -0.37 4.66 -3.60
C ALA A 115 0.34 6.02 -3.70
N THR A 116 -0.38 7.14 -3.51
CA THR A 116 0.22 8.48 -3.45
C THR A 116 1.12 8.60 -2.22
N TYR A 117 0.70 8.08 -1.06
CA TYR A 117 1.53 8.01 0.13
C TYR A 117 2.79 7.16 -0.09
N ARG A 118 2.66 5.95 -0.66
CA ARG A 118 3.82 5.10 -1.01
C ARG A 118 4.78 5.79 -1.96
N THR A 119 4.27 6.52 -2.96
CA THR A 119 5.09 7.31 -3.89
C THR A 119 5.88 8.40 -3.15
N ALA A 120 5.26 9.08 -2.18
CA ALA A 120 5.93 10.08 -1.33
C ALA A 120 7.09 9.45 -0.53
N VAL A 121 6.85 8.28 0.07
CA VAL A 121 7.88 7.52 0.81
C VAL A 121 9.03 7.13 -0.11
N CYS A 122 8.76 6.68 -1.34
CA CYS A 122 9.79 6.36 -2.31
C CYS A 122 10.70 7.57 -2.62
N PHE A 123 10.14 8.79 -2.73
CA PHE A 123 10.93 10.01 -2.91
C PHE A 123 11.70 10.43 -1.65
N GLU A 124 11.16 10.15 -0.45
CA GLU A 124 11.84 10.43 0.83
C GLU A 124 13.06 9.52 1.03
N VAL A 125 12.92 8.22 0.75
CA VAL A 125 13.96 7.20 0.96
C VAL A 125 14.90 7.09 -0.25
N GLY A 126 14.44 7.45 -1.46
CA GLY A 126 15.14 7.17 -2.71
C GLY A 126 14.98 5.72 -3.18
N ALA A 127 13.82 5.10 -2.92
CA ALA A 127 13.54 3.72 -3.33
C ALA A 127 13.00 3.69 -4.78
N GLY A 128 13.81 3.22 -5.74
CA GLY A 128 13.45 3.17 -7.16
C GLY A 128 13.44 4.55 -7.86
N THR A 129 13.96 5.58 -7.19
CA THR A 129 14.10 6.95 -7.72
C THR A 129 15.18 7.71 -6.94
N LYS A 130 15.60 8.88 -7.43
CA LYS A 130 16.49 9.76 -6.68
C LYS A 130 15.75 10.40 -5.50
N ARG A 131 16.44 10.51 -4.36
CA ARG A 131 15.90 11.17 -3.17
C ARG A 131 15.58 12.63 -3.47
N ASP A 132 14.32 13.03 -3.26
CA ASP A 132 13.86 14.40 -3.50
C ASP A 132 12.80 14.76 -2.45
N HIS A 133 13.25 15.50 -1.43
CA HIS A 133 12.41 15.91 -0.30
C HIS A 133 11.31 16.90 -0.74
N ALA A 134 11.56 17.74 -1.74
CA ALA A 134 10.57 18.70 -2.23
C ALA A 134 9.42 17.97 -2.94
N ARG A 135 9.74 16.97 -3.78
CA ARG A 135 8.72 16.11 -4.40
C ARG A 135 8.00 15.26 -3.37
N ALA A 136 8.72 14.63 -2.43
CA ALA A 136 8.10 13.85 -1.36
C ALA A 136 7.02 14.66 -0.62
N LEU A 137 7.31 15.91 -0.26
CA LEU A 137 6.36 16.80 0.40
C LEU A 137 5.13 17.11 -0.47
N GLN A 138 5.30 17.34 -1.78
CA GLN A 138 4.17 17.55 -2.69
C GLN A 138 3.25 16.33 -2.73
N PHE A 139 3.82 15.12 -2.80
CA PHE A 139 3.04 13.89 -2.78
C PHE A 139 2.38 13.65 -1.42
N TYR A 140 3.04 13.98 -0.29
CA TYR A 140 2.41 13.91 1.04
C TYR A 140 1.22 14.85 1.16
N ARG A 141 1.34 16.11 0.70
CA ARG A 141 0.21 17.05 0.65
C ARG A 141 -0.93 16.53 -0.22
N LYS A 142 -0.61 15.94 -1.38
CA LYS A 142 -1.60 15.36 -2.27
C LYS A 142 -2.33 14.17 -1.62
N ALA A 143 -1.60 13.24 -1.00
CA ALA A 143 -2.20 12.09 -0.31
C ALA A 143 -3.05 12.53 0.89
N ALA A 144 -2.58 13.51 1.66
CA ALA A 144 -3.36 14.11 2.75
C ALA A 144 -4.65 14.79 2.22
N ALA A 145 -4.60 15.47 1.08
CA ALA A 145 -5.79 16.05 0.45
C ALA A 145 -6.78 14.98 -0.07
N LEU A 146 -6.28 13.79 -0.43
CA LEU A 146 -7.10 12.64 -0.85
C LEU A 146 -7.74 11.88 0.32
N GLY A 147 -7.45 12.26 1.57
CA GLY A 147 -8.02 11.60 2.75
C GLY A 147 -7.16 10.48 3.33
N ASP A 148 -5.90 10.33 2.91
CA ASP A 148 -5.01 9.31 3.48
C ASP A 148 -4.56 9.72 4.89
N THR A 149 -4.98 8.96 5.91
CA THR A 149 -4.70 9.24 7.32
C THR A 149 -3.19 9.18 7.64
N SER A 150 -2.47 8.23 7.01
CA SER A 150 -1.02 8.09 7.18
C SER A 150 -0.25 9.29 6.61
N ALA A 151 -0.69 9.80 5.46
CA ALA A 151 -0.13 10.99 4.84
C ALA A 151 -0.44 12.27 5.65
N MET A 152 -1.65 12.41 6.19
CA MET A 152 -2.00 13.53 7.07
C MET A 152 -1.13 13.52 8.33
N TYR A 153 -0.94 12.35 8.93
CA TYR A 153 -0.05 12.18 10.08
C TYR A 153 1.39 12.60 9.75
N LYS A 154 1.96 12.03 8.68
CA LYS A 154 3.34 12.33 8.25
C LYS A 154 3.51 13.81 7.89
N LEU A 155 2.54 14.43 7.22
CA LEU A 155 2.56 15.86 6.90
C LEU A 155 2.51 16.72 8.18
N GLY A 156 1.67 16.33 9.15
CA GLY A 156 1.61 16.96 10.46
C GLY A 156 2.97 16.95 11.17
N MET A 157 3.63 15.79 11.17
CA MET A 157 4.97 15.62 11.73
C MET A 157 6.03 16.46 11.02
N ILE A 158 5.98 16.52 9.68
CA ILE A 158 6.92 17.32 8.89
C ILE A 158 6.80 18.81 9.25
N LEU A 159 5.57 19.31 9.40
CA LEU A 159 5.32 20.71 9.75
C LEU A 159 5.66 21.01 11.22
N LEU A 160 5.45 20.05 12.14
CA LEU A 160 5.80 20.22 13.55
C LEU A 160 7.31 20.28 13.79
N ASN A 161 8.08 19.48 13.07
CA ASN A 161 9.52 19.35 13.26
C ASN A 161 10.34 20.19 12.26
N GLY A 162 9.73 20.72 11.19
CA GLY A 162 10.46 21.38 10.11
C GLY A 162 11.31 20.41 9.29
N LEU A 163 10.79 19.22 9.01
CA LEU A 163 11.50 18.17 8.25
C LEU A 163 11.42 18.44 6.73
N LEU A 164 12.21 17.70 5.94
CA LEU A 164 12.21 17.77 4.46
C LEU A 164 12.47 19.18 3.88
N GLY A 165 13.15 20.05 4.64
CA GLY A 165 13.48 21.42 4.22
C GLY A 165 12.32 22.41 4.33
N GLN A 166 11.26 22.09 5.07
CA GLN A 166 10.17 23.01 5.38
C GLN A 166 10.41 23.81 6.66
N ALA A 167 9.83 25.02 6.70
CA ALA A 167 9.81 25.81 7.91
C ALA A 167 8.88 25.16 8.95
N ARG A 168 9.23 25.30 10.22
CA ARG A 168 8.43 24.77 11.33
C ARG A 168 7.11 25.56 11.43
N SER A 169 6.00 24.88 11.19
CA SER A 169 4.64 25.42 11.28
C SER A 169 3.83 24.57 12.26
N PRO A 170 4.01 24.73 13.59
CA PRO A 170 3.37 23.87 14.57
C PRO A 170 1.84 23.98 14.55
N LYS A 171 1.31 25.19 14.26
CA LYS A 171 -0.13 25.41 14.11
C LYS A 171 -0.73 24.57 12.98
N GLU A 172 -0.09 24.56 11.81
CA GLU A 172 -0.54 23.76 10.68
C GLU A 172 -0.30 22.27 10.89
N GLY A 173 0.79 21.90 11.57
CA GLY A 173 1.05 20.50 11.92
C GLY A 173 -0.05 19.91 12.81
N VAL A 174 -0.46 20.65 13.84
CA VAL A 174 -1.55 20.25 14.74
C VAL A 174 -2.90 20.17 14.02
N THR A 175 -3.17 21.02 13.03
CA THR A 175 -4.44 20.93 12.27
C THR A 175 -4.48 19.69 11.39
N TRP A 176 -3.38 19.30 10.75
CA TRP A 176 -3.29 18.06 9.99
C TRP A 176 -3.37 16.82 10.86
N LEU A 177 -2.72 16.81 12.03
CA LEU A 177 -2.85 15.72 13.00
C LEU A 177 -4.28 15.59 13.52
N ASN A 178 -4.94 16.70 13.85
CA ASN A 178 -6.34 16.70 14.27
C ASN A 178 -7.28 16.17 13.17
N ARG A 179 -7.01 16.48 11.89
CA ARG A 179 -7.76 15.91 10.77
C ARG A 179 -7.53 14.40 10.66
N ALA A 180 -6.28 13.94 10.78
CA ALA A 180 -5.94 12.53 10.77
C ALA A 180 -6.66 11.77 11.90
N ALA A 181 -6.69 12.33 13.11
CA ALA A 181 -7.35 11.73 14.26
C ALA A 181 -8.88 11.72 14.17
N LYS A 182 -9.49 12.73 13.57
CA LYS A 182 -10.94 12.74 13.29
C LYS A 182 -11.36 11.70 12.26
N GLN A 183 -10.45 11.33 11.36
CA GLN A 183 -10.64 10.27 10.37
C GLN A 183 -10.02 8.94 10.79
N ALA A 184 -9.44 8.86 11.99
CA ALA A 184 -8.86 7.63 12.50
C ALA A 184 -9.99 6.70 12.98
N ASP A 185 -10.51 5.89 12.06
CA ASP A 185 -11.08 4.59 12.43
C ASP A 185 -9.96 3.65 12.90
N GLU A 186 -10.31 2.49 13.49
CA GLU A 186 -9.45 1.48 14.14
C GLU A 186 -8.11 1.13 13.43
N THR A 187 -7.95 1.50 12.16
CA THR A 187 -6.78 1.26 11.32
C THR A 187 -5.62 2.26 11.50
N ALA A 188 -5.83 3.40 12.15
CA ALA A 188 -4.77 4.42 12.36
C ALA A 188 -4.60 4.86 13.84
N PRO A 189 -4.35 3.93 14.78
CA PRO A 189 -4.18 4.26 16.22
C PRO A 189 -2.99 5.19 16.49
N HIS A 190 -2.01 5.23 15.58
CA HIS A 190 -0.80 6.04 15.68
C HIS A 190 -1.08 7.56 15.65
N ALA A 191 -2.05 8.02 14.84
CA ALA A 191 -2.38 9.44 14.77
C ALA A 191 -3.05 9.96 16.05
N LEU A 192 -3.85 9.10 16.70
CA LEU A 192 -4.50 9.39 17.99
C LEU A 192 -3.49 9.38 19.15
N HIS A 193 -2.56 8.41 19.16
CA HIS A 193 -1.51 8.31 20.17
C HIS A 193 -0.61 9.55 20.19
N GLU A 194 -0.21 10.04 19.01
CA GLU A 194 0.71 11.16 18.85
C GLU A 194 0.08 12.51 19.21
N LEU A 195 -1.22 12.69 18.95
CA LEU A 195 -1.96 13.83 19.48
C LEU A 195 -2.02 13.79 21.01
N GLY A 196 -2.24 12.61 21.61
CA GLY A 196 -2.18 12.43 23.07
C GLY A 196 -0.86 12.91 23.66
N LEU A 197 0.28 12.53 23.05
CA LEU A 197 1.61 12.95 23.47
C LEU A 197 1.88 14.45 23.29
N LEU A 198 1.30 15.07 22.26
CA LEU A 198 1.38 16.52 22.04
C LEU A 198 0.58 17.31 23.08
N TYR A 199 -0.61 16.84 23.47
CA TYR A 199 -1.44 17.49 24.49
C TYR A 199 -0.95 17.25 25.92
N GLU A 200 -0.27 16.13 26.20
CA GLU A 200 0.40 15.87 27.48
C GLU A 200 1.73 16.63 27.67
N GLY A 201 2.20 17.38 26.68
CA GLY A 201 3.42 18.19 26.79
C GLY A 201 4.74 17.39 26.75
N LYS A 202 4.69 16.08 26.50
CA LYS A 202 5.88 15.19 26.42
C LYS A 202 6.44 15.00 25.01
N GLY A 203 5.76 15.51 23.98
CA GLY A 203 6.09 15.24 22.57
C GLY A 203 7.43 15.78 22.03
N ALA A 204 8.23 16.49 22.84
CA ALA A 204 9.50 17.07 22.37
C ALA A 204 10.75 16.21 22.64
N GLU A 205 10.73 15.30 23.62
CA GLU A 205 11.97 14.71 24.15
C GLU A 205 12.20 13.23 23.81
N THR A 206 11.20 12.50 23.31
CA THR A 206 11.35 11.05 22.98
C THR A 206 11.57 10.76 21.48
N MET A 207 11.50 11.78 20.61
CA MET A 207 11.53 11.62 19.14
C MET A 207 12.92 11.47 18.51
N GLY A 208 13.89 10.93 19.25
CA GLY A 208 15.20 10.52 18.73
C GLY A 208 15.22 9.09 18.17
N ASN A 209 14.21 8.28 18.46
CA ASN A 209 14.10 6.93 17.91
C ASN A 209 13.24 6.94 16.64
N VAL A 210 13.94 7.06 15.52
CA VAL A 210 13.49 6.72 14.18
C VAL A 210 12.68 5.43 14.24
N ILE A 211 11.37 5.52 14.07
CA ILE A 211 10.51 4.34 13.88
C ILE A 211 11.02 3.67 12.61
N PRO A 212 11.57 2.44 12.68
CA PRO A 212 12.16 1.81 11.51
C PRO A 212 11.08 1.59 10.44
N VAL A 213 11.45 1.89 9.20
CA VAL A 213 10.64 1.71 7.96
C VAL A 213 10.09 0.27 7.81
N SER A 214 10.56 -0.66 8.65
CA SER A 214 10.11 -2.05 8.74
C SER A 214 8.65 -2.24 9.14
N TYR A 215 7.97 -1.24 9.73
CA TYR A 215 6.53 -1.31 10.04
C TYR A 215 5.63 -0.79 8.91
N CYS A 216 6.24 -0.40 7.79
CA CYS A 216 5.55 0.03 6.56
C CYS A 216 5.85 -0.92 5.40
N LEU A 217 6.30 -2.16 5.63
CA LEU A 217 6.51 -3.19 4.61
C LEU A 217 5.48 -4.32 4.77
#